data_AF-A0A645IYA2-F1
#
_entry.id   AF-A0A645IYA2-F1
#
_cell.length_a   1.000
_cell.length_b   1.000
_cell.length_c   1.000
_cell.angle_alpha   90.00
_cell.angle_beta   90.00
_cell.angle_gamma   90.00
#
_symmetry.space_group_name_H-M   'P 1'
#
loop_
_entity.id
_entity.type
_entity.pdbx_description
1 polymer ?
#
loop_
_entity_poly.entity_id
_entity_poly.type
_entity_poly.pdbx_seq_one_letter_code
_entity_poly.pdbx_strand_id
1 'polypeptide(L)' 'MISLELDEVMNVSDRILVMYEGEIVGEFDPKTTTVQEIGLYMAGAKRQTRESEAEHA' A
#
# COMPACT_ATOMS: atom_id res chain seq x y z
N MET A 1 16.59 -0.85 -5.96
CA MET A 1 16.01 -0.47 -7.27
C MET A 1 15.09 0.71 -7.04
N ILE A 2 15.08 1.68 -7.96
CA ILE A 2 14.14 2.81 -7.94
C ILE A 2 13.48 2.79 -9.30
N SER A 3 12.14 2.75 -9.33
CA SER A 3 11.36 2.76 -10.55
C SER A 3 10.13 3.64 -10.37
N LEU A 4 9.66 4.21 -11.48
CA LEU A 4 8.40 4.92 -11.58
C LEU A 4 7.28 4.01 -12.10
N GLU A 5 7.63 2.82 -12.58
CA GLU A 5 6.71 1.84 -13.11
C GLU A 5 6.28 0.89 -11.98
N LEU A 6 5.01 1.00 -11.56
CA LEU A 6 4.49 0.23 -10.44
C LEU A 6 4.51 -1.28 -10.72
N ASP A 7 4.29 -1.69 -11.97
CA ASP A 7 4.37 -3.11 -12.39
C ASP A 7 5.77 -3.72 -12.18
N GLU A 8 6.83 -2.93 -12.38
CA GLU A 8 8.21 -3.38 -12.12
C GLU A 8 8.44 -3.57 -10.62
N VAL A 9 8.01 -2.60 -9.81
CA VAL A 9 8.09 -2.68 -8.34
C VAL A 9 7.34 -3.90 -7.82
N MET A 10 6.14 -4.16 -8.33
CA MET A 10 5.33 -5.33 -7.99
C MET A 10 6.05 -6.65 -8.27
N ASN A 11 6.70 -6.77 -9.44
CA ASN A 11 7.33 -8.02 -9.86
C ASN A 11 8.63 -8.36 -9.11
N VAL A 12 9.34 -7.35 -8.59
CA VAL A 12 10.66 -7.52 -7.96
C VAL A 12 10.58 -7.51 -6.43
N SER A 13 9.52 -6.94 -5.85
CA SER A 13 9.41 -6.78 -4.40
C SER A 13 8.96 -8.06 -3.71
N ASP A 14 9.51 -8.33 -2.53
CA ASP A 14 8.96 -9.34 -1.62
C ASP A 14 7.80 -8.80 -0.77
N ARG A 15 7.76 -7.47 -0.58
CA ARG A 15 6.79 -6.78 0.26
C ARG A 15 6.68 -5.32 -0.14
N ILE A 16 5.48 -4.76 -0.05
CA ILE A 16 5.20 -3.36 -0.43
C ILE A 16 4.57 -2.62 0.74
N LEU A 17 5.15 -1.47 1.08
CA LEU A 17 4.60 -0.51 2.05
C LEU A 17 4.19 0.74 1.29
N VAL A 18 2.92 1.13 1.42
CA VAL A 18 2.42 2.36 0.79
C VAL A 18 2.41 3.47 1.82
N MET A 19 2.98 4.62 1.45
CA MET A 19 3.02 5.81 2.28
C MET A 19 2.20 6.93 1.64
N TYR A 20 1.42 7.63 2.45
CA TYR A 20 0.66 8.81 2.05
C TYR A 20 0.71 9.83 3.19
N GLU A 21 0.98 11.10 2.86
CA GLU A 21 1.11 12.19 3.85
C GLU A 21 2.07 11.92 5.02
N GLY A 22 3.16 11.17 4.76
CA GLY A 22 4.16 10.84 5.77
C GLY A 22 3.81 9.66 6.67
N GLU A 23 2.68 8.99 6.43
CA GLU A 23 2.23 7.83 7.19
C GLU A 23 2.19 6.58 6.32
N ILE A 24 2.53 5.41 6.89
CA ILE A 24 2.32 4.12 6.23
C ILE A 24 0.83 3.81 6.30
N VAL A 25 0.19 3.77 5.14
CA VAL A 25 -1.26 3.57 4.99
C VAL A 25 -1.64 2.16 4.55
N GLY A 26 -0.68 1.29 4.27
CA GLY A 26 -0.94 -0.12 3.97
C GLY A 26 0.33 -0.95 3.77
N GLU A 27 0.21 -2.24 4.04
CA GLU A 27 1.24 -3.25 3.81
C GLU A 27 0.65 -4.38 2.95
N PHE A 28 1.38 -4.75 1.90
CA PHE A 28 0.88 -5.63 0.85
C PHE A 28 1.90 -6.69 0.47
N ASP A 29 1.38 -7.88 0.17
CA ASP A 29 2.12 -8.92 -0.55
C ASP A 29 1.84 -8.74 -2.06
N PRO A 30 2.87 -8.43 -2.87
CA PRO A 30 2.69 -8.24 -4.32
C PRO A 30 2.16 -9.48 -5.05
N LYS A 31 2.29 -10.68 -4.47
CA LYS A 31 1.77 -11.93 -5.06
C LYS A 31 0.26 -12.05 -4.95
N THR A 32 -0.37 -11.31 -4.04
CA THR A 32 -1.81 -11.38 -3.76
C THR A 32 -2.53 -10.05 -3.93
N THR A 33 -1.78 -8.97 -4.21
CA THR A 33 -2.30 -7.60 -4.34
C THR A 33 -2.30 -7.17 -5.80
N THR A 34 -3.21 -6.26 -6.16
CA THR A 34 -3.27 -5.69 -7.52
C THR A 34 -2.70 -4.27 -7.56
N VAL A 35 -2.23 -3.85 -8.74
CA VAL A 35 -1.78 -2.48 -9.01
C VAL A 35 -2.88 -1.46 -8.71
N GLN A 36 -4.12 -1.78 -9.09
CA GLN A 36 -5.29 -0.94 -8.84
C GLN A 36 -5.54 -0.75 -7.34
N GLU A 37 -5.41 -1.83 -6.56
CA GLU A 37 -5.56 -1.76 -5.11
C GLU A 37 -4.50 -0.86 -4.50
N ILE A 38 -3.22 -1.08 -4.79
CA ILE A 38 -2.13 -0.21 -4.32
C ILE A 38 -2.34 1.24 -4.74
N GLY A 39 -2.78 1.47 -5.99
CA GLY A 39 -3.11 2.79 -6.51
C GLY A 39 -4.15 3.54 -5.67
N LEU A 40 -5.15 2.83 -5.10
CA LEU A 40 -6.13 3.44 -4.20
C LEU A 40 -5.49 3.94 -2.90
N TYR A 41 -4.53 3.20 -2.33
CA TYR A 41 -3.80 3.63 -1.13
C TYR A 41 -2.83 4.77 -1.45
N MET A 42 -2.15 4.71 -2.61
CA MET A 42 -1.26 5.78 -3.08
C MET A 42 -2.00 7.09 -3.34
N ALA A 43 -3.26 7.02 -3.78
CA ALA A 43 -4.13 8.18 -3.97
C ALA A 43 -4.78 8.68 -2.67
N GLY A 44 -4.57 7.98 -1.54
CA GLY A 44 -5.20 8.29 -0.26
C GLY A 44 -6.69 7.93 -0.17
N ALA A 45 -7.23 7.20 -1.16
CA ALA A 45 -8.63 6.79 -1.21
C ALA A 45 -8.96 5.61 -0.26
N LYS A 46 -7.94 4.86 0.17
CA LYS A 46 -8.03 3.81 1.18
C LYS A 46 -6.88 3.93 2.18
N ARG A 47 -7.11 3.55 3.43
CA ARG A 47 -6.09 3.41 4.48
C ARG A 47 -6.37 2.14 5.29
N GLN A 48 -5.37 1.30 5.49
CA GLN A 48 -5.36 0.23 6.47
C GLN A 48 -4.88 0.88 7.76
N THR A 49 -5.77 1.62 8.42
CA THR A 49 -5.47 2.13 9.75
C THR A 49 -5.19 0.94 10.66
N ARG A 50 -4.09 1.00 11.43
CA ARG A 50 -3.91 0.17 12.64
C ARG A 50 -4.93 0.53 13.74
N GLU A 51 -5.87 1.44 13.45
CA GLU A 51 -6.88 2.01 14.35
C GLU A 51 -8.29 1.44 14.14
N SER A 52 -8.50 0.40 13.33
CA SER A 52 -9.83 -0.25 13.31
C SER A 52 -10.20 -0.95 14.64
N GLU A 53 -9.28 -0.98 15.62
CA GLU A 53 -9.54 -1.36 17.01
C GLU A 53 -9.91 -0.17 17.92
N ALA A 54 -9.71 1.09 17.53
CA ALA A 54 -9.89 2.25 18.41
C ALA A 54 -11.22 3.01 18.22
N GLU A 55 -11.94 2.80 17.11
CA GLU A 55 -13.20 3.52 16.83
C GLU A 55 -14.47 2.71 17.19
N HIS A 56 -14.32 1.58 17.87
CA HIS A 56 -15.42 0.80 18.50
C HIS A 56 -15.31 0.70 20.04
N ALA A 57 -14.54 1.60 20.68
CA ALA A 57 -14.47 1.71 22.14
C ALA A 57 -15.29 2.90 22.67
#